data_AF-A0A9D2BVM6-F1
#
_entry.id   AF-A0A9D2BVM6-F1
#
_cell.length_a   1.000
_cell.length_b   1.000
_cell.length_c   1.000
_cell.angle_alpha   90.00
_cell.angle_beta   90.00
_cell.angle_gamma   90.00
#
_symmetry.space_group_name_H-M   'P 1'
#
loop_
_entity.id
_entity.type
_entity.pdbx_description
1 polymer ?
#
loop_
_entity_poly.entity_id
_entity_poly.type
_entity_poly.pdbx_seq_one_letter_code
_entity_poly.pdbx_strand_id
1 'polypeptide(L)'
;MKTEHIPYKIYLTEDELPKAWYNLRADMKQKPAPLLNPGTHQPMKAEELAGVFCEGLIAQELDNDTAYFPIPEEILTFYKMYRPSPLVRAYCLEEKLGTPAKIYYKFEGNNTSGSHKLNSAIAQAYYAKKQGLKGVTTETGA
;
A
#
# COMPACT_ATOMS: atom_id res chain seq x y z
N MET A 1 38.77 -1.69 0.60
CA MET A 1 37.51 -2.08 -0.08
C MET A 1 37.12 -0.92 -0.99
N LYS A 2 36.94 -1.15 -2.30
CA LYS A 2 36.39 -0.11 -3.18
C LYS A 2 34.96 0.15 -2.72
N THR A 3 34.70 1.30 -2.11
CA THR A 3 33.34 1.77 -1.86
C THR A 3 32.75 2.12 -3.23
N GLU A 4 31.97 1.21 -3.81
CA GLU A 4 31.18 1.53 -5.00
C GLU A 4 30.29 2.72 -4.68
N HIS A 5 30.42 3.77 -5.49
CA HIS A 5 29.58 4.95 -5.36
C HIS A 5 28.17 4.60 -5.85
N ILE A 6 27.23 4.49 -4.93
CA ILE A 6 25.82 4.25 -5.24
C ILE A 6 25.23 5.57 -5.76
N PRO A 7 24.51 5.59 -6.89
CA PRO A 7 23.86 6.80 -7.38
C PRO A 7 22.92 7.42 -6.34
N TYR A 8 22.72 8.74 -6.41
CA TYR A 8 21.75 9.42 -5.54
C TYR A 8 20.34 8.86 -5.69
N LYS A 9 19.94 8.40 -6.88
CA LYS A 9 18.62 7.83 -7.14
C LYS A 9 18.76 6.47 -7.80
N ILE A 10 17.99 5.51 -7.31
CA ILE A 10 17.83 4.18 -7.89
C ILE A 10 16.40 4.11 -8.41
N TYR A 11 16.27 3.81 -9.69
CA TYR A 11 15.00 3.60 -10.38
C TYR A 11 14.85 2.12 -10.68
N LEU A 12 13.65 1.61 -10.47
CA LEU A 12 13.24 0.31 -10.96
C LEU A 12 12.46 0.51 -12.27
N THR A 13 12.58 -0.44 -13.18
CA THR A 13 11.79 -0.46 -14.42
C THR A 13 10.35 -0.89 -14.14
N GLU A 14 9.45 -0.68 -15.10
CA GLU A 14 8.06 -1.14 -14.99
C GLU A 14 7.96 -2.67 -14.84
N ASP A 15 8.89 -3.42 -15.43
CA ASP A 15 8.92 -4.89 -15.36
C ASP A 15 9.32 -5.41 -13.97
N GLU A 16 9.96 -4.55 -13.16
CA GLU A 16 10.33 -4.83 -11.77
C GLU A 16 9.22 -4.45 -10.77
N LEU A 17 8.07 -3.97 -11.25
CA LEU A 17 6.92 -3.74 -10.38
C LEU A 17 6.47 -5.06 -9.72
N PRO A 18 6.30 -5.06 -8.38
CA PRO A 18 5.69 -6.21 -7.70
C PRO A 18 4.31 -6.52 -8.28
N LYS A 19 4.04 -7.82 -8.46
CA LYS A 19 2.78 -8.33 -9.04
C LYS A 19 1.76 -8.77 -7.98
N ALA A 20 2.11 -8.65 -6.70
CA ALA A 20 1.26 -9.00 -5.57
C ALA A 20 1.40 -7.95 -4.45
N TRP A 21 0.29 -7.68 -3.76
CA TRP A 21 0.32 -7.06 -2.44
C TRP A 21 0.64 -8.13 -1.39
N TYR A 22 1.31 -7.70 -0.32
CA TYR A 22 1.68 -8.58 0.80
C TYR A 22 0.82 -8.28 2.02
N ASN A 23 0.19 -9.30 2.57
CA ASN A 23 -0.58 -9.23 3.82
C ASN A 23 0.29 -9.70 4.97
N LEU A 24 0.74 -8.74 5.80
CA LEU A 24 1.55 -9.04 6.97
C LEU A 24 0.84 -9.99 7.95
N ARG A 25 -0.50 -9.98 8.03
CA ARG A 25 -1.24 -10.80 8.99
C ARG A 25 -0.97 -12.30 8.78
N ALA A 26 -0.71 -12.74 7.55
CA ALA A 26 -0.36 -14.13 7.24
C ALA A 26 0.82 -14.66 8.06
N ASP A 27 1.82 -13.80 8.31
CA ASP A 27 3.05 -14.18 9.03
C ASP A 27 3.05 -13.75 10.51
N MET A 28 1.99 -13.09 10.99
CA MET A 28 1.88 -12.68 12.39
C MET A 28 1.60 -13.89 13.30
N LYS A 29 2.50 -14.13 14.26
CA LYS A 29 2.31 -15.16 15.32
C LYS A 29 1.10 -14.87 16.20
N GLN A 30 0.92 -13.60 16.56
CA GLN A 30 -0.24 -13.12 17.30
C GLN A 30 -1.03 -12.21 16.36
N LYS A 31 -2.26 -12.60 16.02
CA LYS A 31 -3.11 -11.83 15.12
C LYS A 31 -3.60 -10.54 15.80
N PRO A 32 -3.86 -9.46 15.03
CA PRO A 32 -4.51 -8.27 15.56
C PRO A 32 -5.85 -8.60 16.24
N ALA A 33 -6.27 -7.76 17.19
CA ALA A 33 -7.62 -7.86 17.73
C ALA A 33 -8.66 -7.71 16.59
N PRO A 34 -9.77 -8.47 16.62
CA PRO A 34 -10.78 -8.36 15.60
C PRO A 34 -11.48 -7.00 15.65
N LEU A 35 -12.02 -6.57 14.51
CA LEU A 35 -12.99 -5.47 14.48
C LEU A 35 -14.20 -5.87 15.31
N LEU A 36 -14.63 -5.02 16.24
CA LEU A 36 -15.78 -5.29 17.09
C LEU A 36 -16.98 -4.46 16.64
N ASN A 37 -18.16 -5.08 16.60
CA ASN A 37 -19.40 -4.38 16.40
C ASN A 37 -19.63 -3.43 17.60
N PRO A 38 -19.89 -2.13 17.38
CA PRO A 38 -20.00 -1.14 18.46
C PRO A 38 -21.23 -1.32 19.37
N GLY A 39 -22.26 -2.05 18.92
CA GLY A 39 -23.45 -2.35 19.71
C GLY A 39 -23.33 -3.66 20.51
N THR A 40 -22.74 -4.70 19.91
CA THR A 40 -22.66 -6.04 20.56
C THR A 40 -21.32 -6.33 21.23
N HIS A 41 -20.29 -5.55 20.89
CA HIS A 41 -18.88 -5.77 21.27
C HIS A 41 -18.35 -7.16 20.88
N GLN A 42 -18.98 -7.81 19.91
CA GLN A 42 -18.52 -9.08 19.34
C GLN A 42 -17.75 -8.84 18.04
N PRO A 43 -16.87 -9.77 17.62
CA PRO A 43 -16.22 -9.71 16.32
C PRO A 43 -17.21 -9.49 15.18
N MET A 44 -16.92 -8.51 14.31
CA MET A 44 -17.77 -8.18 13.17
C MET A 44 -17.77 -9.30 12.13
N LYS A 45 -18.94 -9.53 11.55
CA LYS A 45 -19.15 -10.38 10.37
C LYS A 45 -19.07 -9.56 9.09
N ALA A 46 -18.88 -10.25 7.97
CA ALA A 46 -18.80 -9.62 6.65
C ALA A 46 -20.07 -8.80 6.31
N GLU A 47 -21.25 -9.29 6.69
CA GLU A 47 -22.53 -8.63 6.42
C GLU A 47 -22.66 -7.30 7.18
N GLU A 48 -22.03 -7.20 8.35
CA GLU A 48 -22.03 -5.98 9.17
C GLU A 48 -21.10 -4.91 8.58
N LEU A 49 -20.06 -5.32 7.83
CA LEU A 49 -19.15 -4.41 7.13
C LEU A 49 -19.69 -3.96 5.76
N ALA A 50 -20.66 -4.69 5.18
CA ALA A 50 -21.24 -4.39 3.87
C ALA A 50 -21.96 -3.03 3.79
N GLY A 51 -22.29 -2.43 4.94
CA GLY A 51 -22.80 -1.06 4.98
C GLY A 51 -21.75 0.03 4.69
N VAL A 52 -20.46 -0.31 4.70
CA VAL A 52 -19.34 0.63 4.56
C VAL A 52 -18.40 0.26 3.43
N PHE A 53 -18.07 -1.02 3.28
CA PHE A 53 -17.10 -1.51 2.31
C PHE A 53 -17.75 -2.36 1.22
N CYS A 54 -17.12 -2.40 0.05
CA CYS A 54 -17.48 -3.33 -1.01
C CYS A 54 -16.95 -4.75 -0.69
N GLU A 55 -17.62 -5.79 -1.20
CA GLU A 55 -17.39 -7.20 -0.84
C GLU A 55 -15.92 -7.63 -1.00
N GLY A 56 -15.29 -7.22 -2.09
CA GLY A 56 -13.89 -7.54 -2.37
C GLY A 56 -12.91 -6.94 -1.35
N LEU A 57 -13.24 -5.79 -0.76
CA LEU A 57 -12.43 -5.18 0.30
C LEU A 57 -12.72 -5.81 1.66
N ILE A 58 -13.97 -6.18 1.94
CA ILE A 58 -14.34 -6.91 3.17
C ILE A 58 -13.59 -8.23 3.25
N ALA A 59 -13.55 -8.97 2.13
CA ALA A 59 -12.82 -10.23 2.07
C ALA A 59 -11.32 -10.04 2.39
N GLN A 60 -10.70 -8.99 1.86
CA GLN A 60 -9.29 -8.67 2.16
C GLN A 60 -9.09 -8.22 3.62
N GLU A 61 -9.98 -7.41 4.17
CA GLU A 61 -9.88 -6.90 5.54
C GLU A 61 -10.06 -8.01 6.59
N LEU A 62 -10.83 -9.06 6.28
CA LEU A 62 -11.05 -10.19 7.19
C LEU A 62 -10.06 -11.35 6.99
N ASP A 63 -9.22 -11.30 5.95
CA ASP A 63 -8.23 -12.34 5.66
C ASP A 63 -6.99 -12.22 6.56
N ASN A 64 -6.66 -13.32 7.25
CA ASN A 64 -5.52 -13.42 8.15
C ASN A 64 -4.41 -14.34 7.64
N ASP A 65 -4.58 -14.98 6.49
CA ASP A 65 -3.86 -16.21 6.14
C ASP A 65 -3.19 -16.14 4.77
N THR A 66 -3.78 -15.40 3.82
CA THR A 66 -3.25 -15.24 2.47
C THR A 66 -2.08 -14.26 2.47
N ALA A 67 -0.85 -14.74 2.31
CA ALA A 67 0.34 -13.89 2.32
C ALA A 67 0.43 -12.93 1.12
N TYR A 68 0.03 -13.40 -0.07
CA TYR A 68 0.17 -12.63 -1.31
C TYR A 68 -1.15 -12.57 -2.07
N PHE A 69 -1.61 -11.36 -2.35
CA PHE A 69 -2.76 -11.08 -3.20
C PHE A 69 -2.27 -10.60 -4.56
N PRO A 70 -2.52 -11.34 -5.66
CA PRO A 70 -2.22 -10.86 -7.00
C PRO A 70 -2.87 -9.50 -7.24
N ILE A 71 -2.10 -8.54 -7.76
CA ILE A 71 -2.62 -7.22 -8.12
C ILE A 71 -3.36 -7.38 -9.44
N PRO A 72 -4.65 -6.98 -9.54
CA PRO A 72 -5.39 -6.97 -10.79
C PRO A 72 -4.63 -6.22 -11.91
N GLU A 73 -4.67 -6.74 -13.13
CA GLU A 73 -3.91 -6.20 -14.26
C GLU A 73 -4.28 -4.74 -14.56
N GLU A 74 -5.55 -4.37 -14.39
CA GLU A 74 -6.00 -2.98 -14.56
C GLU A 74 -5.37 -2.04 -13.53
N ILE A 75 -5.12 -2.52 -12.31
CA ILE A 75 -4.43 -1.74 -11.27
C ILE A 75 -2.93 -1.69 -11.55
N LEU A 76 -2.31 -2.80 -11.96
CA LEU A 76 -0.89 -2.81 -12.35
C LEU A 76 -0.63 -1.84 -13.51
N THR A 77 -1.48 -1.85 -14.52
CA THR A 77 -1.42 -0.93 -15.66
C THR A 77 -1.56 0.52 -15.19
N PHE A 78 -2.48 0.79 -14.27
CA PHE A 78 -2.65 2.13 -13.69
C PHE A 78 -1.42 2.56 -12.86
N TYR A 79 -0.82 1.65 -12.09
CA TYR A 79 0.38 1.93 -11.31
C TYR A 79 1.55 2.37 -12.16
N LYS A 80 1.73 1.86 -13.39
CA LYS A 80 2.81 2.27 -14.31
C LYS A 80 2.86 3.77 -14.57
N MET A 81 1.73 4.49 -14.44
CA MET A 81 1.71 5.95 -14.60
C MET A 81 2.51 6.71 -13.54
N TYR A 82 2.77 6.12 -12.37
CA TYR A 82 3.42 6.82 -11.26
C TYR A 82 4.30 5.96 -10.34
N ARG A 83 4.33 4.65 -10.56
CA ARG A 83 5.22 3.67 -9.91
C ARG A 83 6.09 3.00 -10.97
N PRO A 84 7.31 2.54 -10.63
CA PRO A 84 7.93 2.58 -9.30
C PRO A 84 8.41 3.98 -8.88
N SER A 85 8.21 4.32 -7.61
CA SER A 85 8.85 5.51 -7.02
C SER A 85 10.36 5.29 -6.84
N PRO A 86 11.21 6.33 -6.94
CA PRO A 86 12.65 6.15 -6.77
C PRO A 86 13.03 5.87 -5.30
N LEU A 87 14.09 5.10 -5.11
CA LEU A 87 14.80 5.02 -3.83
C LEU A 87 15.96 6.02 -3.87
N VAL A 88 16.00 6.96 -2.92
CA VAL A 88 16.98 8.04 -2.92
C VAL A 88 17.95 7.86 -1.77
N ARG A 89 19.25 7.94 -2.06
CA ARG A 89 20.32 7.95 -1.06
C ARG A 89 20.60 9.37 -0.59
N ALA A 90 20.62 9.59 0.72
CA ALA A 90 20.68 10.91 1.33
C ALA A 90 22.11 11.32 1.75
N TYR A 91 23.06 11.35 0.81
CA TYR A 91 24.47 11.69 1.11
C TYR A 91 24.65 13.00 1.90
N CYS A 92 23.93 14.06 1.54
CA CYS A 92 24.03 15.34 2.25
C CYS A 92 23.57 15.23 3.72
N LEU A 93 22.59 14.36 3.99
CA LEU A 93 22.13 14.08 5.36
C LEU A 93 23.14 13.20 6.10
N GLU A 94 23.70 12.19 5.43
CA GLU A 94 24.79 11.34 5.97
C GLU A 94 25.96 12.23 6.42
N GLU A 95 26.42 13.14 5.57
CA GLU A 95 27.51 14.09 5.84
C GLU A 95 27.16 15.04 6.99
N LYS A 96 25.96 15.64 6.97
CA LYS A 96 25.52 16.56 8.02
C LYS A 96 25.46 15.92 9.40
N LEU A 97 25.12 14.63 9.45
CA LEU A 97 25.03 13.85 10.69
C LEU A 97 26.37 13.23 11.11
N GLY A 98 27.38 13.19 10.23
CA GLY A 98 28.64 12.49 10.48
C GLY A 98 28.45 10.99 10.74
N THR A 99 27.39 10.39 10.20
CA THR A 99 27.01 9.00 10.50
C THR A 99 27.69 8.00 9.56
N PRO A 100 28.11 6.82 10.06
CA PRO A 100 28.53 5.73 9.18
C PRO A 100 27.33 5.00 8.54
N ALA A 101 26.10 5.29 8.98
CA ALA A 101 24.90 4.69 8.42
C ALA A 101 24.63 5.22 7.01
N LYS A 102 24.15 4.34 6.13
CA LYS A 102 23.64 4.72 4.81
C LYS A 102 22.15 5.02 4.93
N ILE A 103 21.74 6.22 4.54
CA ILE A 103 20.36 6.68 4.69
C ILE A 103 19.68 6.65 3.33
N TYR A 104 18.56 5.93 3.26
CA TYR A 104 17.71 5.86 2.08
C TYR A 104 16.29 6.27 2.44
N TYR A 105 15.61 6.90 1.49
CA TYR A 105 14.17 7.14 1.58
C TYR A 105 13.48 6.73 0.28
N LYS A 106 12.32 6.08 0.44
CA LYS A 106 11.44 5.72 -0.67
C LYS A 106 10.56 6.92 -1.00
N PHE A 107 10.80 7.57 -2.14
CA PHE A 107 10.19 8.85 -2.45
C PHE A 107 8.81 8.71 -3.11
N GLU A 108 7.78 8.49 -2.31
CA GLU A 108 6.37 8.33 -2.75
C GLU A 108 5.67 9.66 -3.12
N GLY A 109 6.39 10.80 -3.05
CA GLY A 109 5.83 12.13 -3.36
C GLY A 109 5.74 12.47 -4.86
N ASN A 110 6.20 11.57 -5.74
CA ASN A 110 6.35 11.86 -7.18
C ASN A 110 5.07 11.61 -8.01
N ASN A 111 3.92 11.42 -7.40
CA ASN A 111 2.65 11.19 -8.11
C ASN A 111 1.72 12.42 -8.02
N THR A 112 0.63 12.41 -8.78
CA THR A 112 -0.33 13.53 -8.86
C THR A 112 -0.98 13.89 -7.51
N SER A 113 -1.07 12.93 -6.58
CA SER A 113 -1.57 13.16 -5.23
C SER A 113 -0.48 13.63 -4.24
N GLY A 114 0.77 13.71 -4.69
CA GLY A 114 1.93 14.07 -3.87
C GLY A 114 2.22 13.12 -2.70
N SER A 115 1.63 11.92 -2.66
CA SER A 115 1.74 11.01 -1.52
C SER A 115 1.41 9.56 -1.87
N HIS A 116 1.69 8.64 -0.95
CA HIS A 116 1.39 7.21 -1.11
C HIS A 116 -0.12 6.87 -1.11
N LYS A 117 -1.02 7.82 -0.86
CA LYS A 117 -2.47 7.57 -0.73
C LYS A 117 -3.10 7.00 -2.00
N LEU A 118 -2.61 7.41 -3.16
CA LEU A 118 -3.12 6.90 -4.45
C LEU A 118 -2.93 5.38 -4.60
N ASN A 119 -1.94 4.79 -3.91
CA ASN A 119 -1.66 3.35 -3.98
C ASN A 119 -2.86 2.50 -3.53
N SER A 120 -3.54 2.89 -2.45
CA SER A 120 -4.72 2.18 -1.94
C SER A 120 -6.03 2.71 -2.55
N ALA A 121 -6.12 4.02 -2.82
CA ALA A 121 -7.33 4.63 -3.38
C ALA A 121 -7.76 4.00 -4.72
N ILE A 122 -6.80 3.69 -5.61
CA ILE A 122 -7.11 3.02 -6.88
C ILE A 122 -7.67 1.62 -6.67
N ALA A 123 -7.15 0.86 -5.69
CA ALA A 123 -7.64 -0.48 -5.40
C ALA A 123 -9.07 -0.44 -4.86
N GLN A 124 -9.35 0.50 -3.95
CA GLN A 124 -10.71 0.68 -3.41
C GLN A 124 -11.70 1.09 -4.51
N ALA A 125 -11.34 2.04 -5.36
CA ALA A 125 -12.15 2.45 -6.50
C ALA A 125 -12.36 1.30 -7.50
N TYR A 126 -11.33 0.50 -7.77
CA TYR A 126 -11.41 -0.67 -8.64
C TYR A 126 -12.41 -1.70 -8.12
N TYR A 127 -12.31 -2.12 -6.85
CA TYR A 127 -13.20 -3.12 -6.29
C TYR A 127 -14.64 -2.62 -6.17
N ALA A 128 -14.85 -1.35 -5.81
CA ALA A 128 -16.17 -0.72 -5.82
C ALA A 128 -16.80 -0.74 -7.23
N LYS A 129 -16.04 -0.32 -8.26
CA LYS A 129 -16.48 -0.36 -9.65
C LYS A 129 -16.77 -1.79 -10.12
N LYS A 130 -15.94 -2.75 -9.75
CA LYS A 130 -16.10 -4.18 -10.11
C LYS A 130 -17.38 -4.78 -9.53
N GLN A 131 -17.79 -4.37 -8.32
CA GLN A 131 -19.07 -4.75 -7.72
C GLN A 131 -20.28 -4.05 -8.37
N GLY A 132 -20.06 -3.07 -9.25
CA GLY A 132 -21.12 -2.31 -9.92
C GLY A 132 -21.59 -1.07 -9.15
N LEU A 133 -20.83 -0.62 -8.14
CA LEU A 133 -21.10 0.64 -7.45
C LEU A 133 -20.86 1.82 -8.39
N LYS A 134 -21.75 2.82 -8.32
CA LYS A 134 -21.72 4.00 -9.21
C LYS A 134 -20.86 5.15 -8.68
N GLY A 135 -20.43 5.08 -7.43
CA GLY A 135 -19.65 6.11 -6.78
C GLY A 135 -19.09 5.62 -5.44
N VAL A 136 -18.13 6.35 -4.93
CA VAL A 136 -17.54 6.15 -3.60
C VAL A 136 -17.60 7.47 -2.85
N THR A 137 -17.72 7.40 -1.52
CA THR A 137 -17.66 8.56 -0.63
C THR A 137 -16.57 8.32 0.38
N THR A 138 -15.79 9.36 0.69
CA THR A 138 -14.74 9.32 1.71
C THR A 138 -14.62 10.70 2.32
N GLU A 139 -14.25 10.75 3.59
CA GLU A 139 -13.91 11.97 4.30
C GLU A 139 -12.49 12.44 3.95
N THR A 140 -12.25 13.73 4.12
CA THR A 140 -10.91 14.33 4.09
C THR A 140 -10.86 15.50 5.05
N GLY A 141 -9.68 15.76 5.62
CA GLY A 141 -9.48 16.82 6.62
C GLY A 141 -8.55 17.94 6.16
N ALA A 142 -7.28 17.60 5.90
CA ALA A 142 -6.16 18.53 5.70
C ALA A 142 -6.37 19.61 4.63
#